data_AF-A0A970XXL0-F1
#
_entry.id   AF-A0A970XXL0-F1
#
_cell.length_a   1.000
_cell.length_b   1.000
_cell.length_c   1.000
_cell.angle_alpha   90.00
_cell.angle_beta   90.00
_cell.angle_gamma   90.00
#
_symmetry.space_group_name_H-M   'P 1'
#
loop_
_entity.id
_entity.type
_entity.pdbx_description
1 polymer ?
#
loop_
_entity_poly.entity_id
_entity_poly.type
_entity_poly.pdbx_seq_one_letter_code
_entity_poly.pdbx_strand_id
1 'polypeptide(L)'
;MSCKVGIPRALLYYKYFPMWKAFLEKLGAEIIVSENTNQKLILQGASLVVSDTCLPVKVFIGHVLYLSDKCDKLLIPVVRSTSEKVYNCSRFLALPDLARAVVPGVPPILEIEFDYSRGKRYLYRQIYS
;
A
#
# COMPACT_ATOMS: atom_id res chain seq x y z
N MET A 1 12.24 -1.52 -21.07
CA MET A 1 11.64 -2.46 -20.10
C MET A 1 10.47 -1.76 -19.42
N SER A 2 9.31 -2.42 -19.29
CA SER A 2 8.17 -1.89 -18.53
C SER A 2 8.49 -1.96 -17.03
N CYS A 3 8.18 -0.92 -16.27
CA CYS A 3 8.38 -0.87 -14.83
C CYS A 3 7.30 -1.71 -14.12
N LYS A 4 7.72 -2.63 -13.25
CA LYS A 4 6.81 -3.48 -12.46
C LYS A 4 6.43 -2.79 -11.16
N VAL A 5 5.14 -2.52 -10.97
CA VAL A 5 4.60 -1.91 -9.77
C VAL A 5 3.80 -2.93 -8.97
N GLY A 6 4.27 -3.22 -7.75
CA GLY A 6 3.61 -4.07 -6.78
C GLY A 6 2.48 -3.33 -6.06
N ILE A 7 1.29 -3.93 -5.98
CA ILE A 7 0.17 -3.43 -5.18
C ILE A 7 -0.19 -4.50 -4.14
N PRO A 8 0.05 -4.26 -2.83
CA PRO A 8 -0.31 -5.21 -1.78
C PRO A 8 -1.82 -5.43 -1.73
N ARG A 9 -2.24 -6.70 -1.70
CA ARG A 9 -3.65 -7.10 -1.76
C ARG A 9 -4.34 -7.07 -0.40
N ALA A 10 -4.16 -5.98 0.32
CA ALA A 10 -4.63 -5.78 1.68
C ALA A 10 -5.30 -4.40 1.86
N LEU A 11 -6.06 -4.25 2.95
CA LEU A 11 -6.67 -2.98 3.35
C LEU A 11 -7.51 -2.36 2.23
N LEU A 12 -7.19 -1.13 1.80
CA LEU A 12 -7.95 -0.36 0.83
C LEU A 12 -7.75 -0.82 -0.62
N TYR A 13 -6.95 -1.86 -0.85
CA TYR A 13 -6.82 -2.53 -2.15
C TYR A 13 -8.19 -2.80 -2.79
N TYR A 14 -9.10 -3.45 -2.07
CA TYR A 14 -10.39 -3.88 -2.62
C TYR A 14 -11.29 -2.72 -3.06
N LYS A 15 -11.02 -1.50 -2.58
CA LYS A 15 -11.75 -0.30 -2.94
C LYS A 15 -11.10 0.48 -4.08
N TYR A 16 -9.77 0.63 -4.06
CA TYR A 16 -9.05 1.54 -4.97
C TYR A 16 -8.22 0.83 -6.04
N PHE A 17 -8.11 -0.50 -6.02
CA PHE A 17 -7.32 -1.23 -7.00
C PHE A 17 -7.70 -0.95 -8.46
N PRO A 18 -8.98 -0.91 -8.87
CA PRO A 18 -9.33 -0.62 -10.26
C PRO A 18 -8.80 0.74 -10.74
N MET A 19 -8.83 1.76 -9.87
CA MET A 19 -8.30 3.09 -10.15
C MET A 19 -6.78 3.04 -10.35
N TRP A 20 -6.06 2.42 -9.42
CA TRP A 20 -4.60 2.33 -9.48
C TRP A 20 -4.11 1.52 -10.66
N LYS A 21 -4.75 0.37 -10.90
CA LYS A 21 -4.45 -0.50 -12.03
C LYS A 21 -4.59 0.28 -13.33
N ALA A 22 -5.74 0.91 -13.57
CA ALA A 22 -6.00 1.66 -14.79
C ALA A 22 -5.04 2.85 -14.98
N PHE A 23 -4.71 3.56 -13.90
CA PHE A 23 -3.77 4.69 -13.95
C PHE A 23 -2.36 4.24 -14.33
N LEU A 24 -1.81 3.25 -13.61
CA LEU A 24 -0.44 2.78 -13.81
C LEU A 24 -0.27 2.01 -15.13
N GLU A 25 -1.27 1.22 -15.55
CA GLU A 25 -1.26 0.56 -16.86
C GLU A 25 -1.25 1.57 -18.01
N LYS A 26 -2.00 2.69 -17.89
CA LYS A 26 -1.94 3.78 -18.87
C LYS A 26 -0.59 4.49 -18.94
N LEU A 27 0.17 4.45 -17.85
CA LEU A 27 1.57 4.94 -17.82
C LEU A 27 2.57 3.91 -18.36
N GLY A 28 2.12 2.73 -18.78
CA GLY A 28 2.97 1.66 -19.33
C GLY A 28 3.62 0.77 -18.28
N ALA A 29 3.16 0.80 -17.02
CA ALA A 29 3.64 -0.08 -15.96
C ALA A 29 2.94 -1.45 -15.98
N GLU A 30 3.67 -2.50 -15.61
CA GLU A 30 3.14 -3.84 -15.37
C GLU A 30 2.71 -3.95 -13.90
N ILE A 31 1.47 -4.38 -13.65
CA ILE A 31 0.93 -4.44 -12.29
C ILE A 31 1.06 -5.84 -11.72
N ILE A 32 1.74 -5.95 -10.58
CA ILE A 32 1.88 -7.20 -9.84
C ILE A 32 1.12 -7.07 -8.54
N VAL A 33 0.26 -8.05 -8.26
CA VAL A 33 -0.55 -8.08 -7.04
C VAL A 33 -0.15 -9.31 -6.24
N SER A 34 -0.05 -9.16 -4.92
CA SER A 34 0.22 -10.29 -4.04
C SER A 34 -0.90 -11.33 -4.08
N GLU A 35 -0.60 -12.57 -3.70
CA GLU A 35 -1.57 -13.68 -3.66
C GLU A 35 -2.74 -13.46 -2.69
N ASN A 36 -3.68 -14.42 -2.65
CA ASN A 36 -4.75 -14.40 -1.66
C ASN A 36 -4.21 -14.43 -0.24
N THR A 37 -4.79 -13.60 0.65
CA THR A 37 -4.46 -13.63 2.08
C THR A 37 -4.63 -15.05 2.59
N ASN A 38 -3.55 -15.63 3.08
CA ASN A 38 -3.47 -16.99 3.58
C ASN A 38 -2.68 -17.00 4.90
N GLN A 39 -2.73 -18.12 5.63
CA GLN A 39 -2.08 -18.23 6.93
C GLN A 39 -0.57 -17.98 6.86
N LYS A 40 0.10 -18.41 5.78
CA LYS A 40 1.53 -18.20 5.59
C LYS A 40 1.87 -16.71 5.52
N LEU A 41 1.17 -15.92 4.71
CA LEU A 41 1.35 -14.47 4.63
C LEU A 41 1.15 -13.79 5.98
N ILE A 42 0.10 -14.18 6.70
CA ILE A 42 -0.22 -13.62 8.03
C ILE A 42 0.93 -13.88 9.00
N LEU A 43 1.42 -15.12 9.05
CA LEU A 43 2.52 -15.52 9.95
C LEU A 43 3.83 -14.82 9.57
N GLN A 44 4.15 -14.73 8.28
CA GLN A 44 5.33 -14.02 7.79
C GLN A 44 5.27 -12.53 8.18
N GLY A 45 4.15 -11.86 7.92
CA GLY A 45 3.97 -10.47 8.32
C GLY A 45 4.00 -10.27 9.83
N ALA A 46 3.42 -11.20 10.60
CA ALA A 46 3.47 -11.18 12.06
C ALA A 46 4.88 -11.36 12.62
N SER A 47 5.75 -12.11 11.94
CA SER A 47 7.15 -12.33 12.37
C SER A 47 8.04 -11.09 12.22
N LEU A 48 7.62 -10.10 11.44
CA LEU A 48 8.36 -8.86 11.18
C LEU A 48 7.92 -7.68 12.06
N VAL A 49 6.86 -7.83 12.85
CA VAL A 49 6.30 -6.75 13.68
C VAL A 49 6.04 -7.24 15.10
N VAL A 50 5.89 -6.32 16.04
CA VAL A 50 5.58 -6.67 17.44
C VAL A 50 4.21 -7.36 17.57
N SER A 51 4.07 -8.20 18.59
CA SER A 51 2.86 -9.00 18.88
C SER A 51 1.58 -8.16 18.91
N ASP A 52 1.65 -6.94 19.44
CA ASP A 52 0.50 -6.07 19.67
C ASP A 52 0.07 -5.28 18.42
N THR A 53 0.75 -5.51 17.30
CA THR A 53 0.35 -4.95 16.02
C THR A 53 -0.98 -5.56 15.58
N CYS A 54 -1.94 -4.70 15.21
CA CYS A 54 -3.26 -5.16 14.79
C CYS A 54 -3.17 -6.06 13.55
N LEU A 55 -4.06 -7.07 13.48
CA LEU A 55 -4.07 -8.06 12.41
C LEU A 55 -4.03 -7.47 10.98
N PRO A 56 -4.76 -6.37 10.65
CA PRO A 56 -4.71 -5.81 9.30
C PRO A 56 -3.32 -5.34 8.87
N VAL A 57 -2.52 -4.82 9.80
CA VAL A 57 -1.16 -4.37 9.54
C VAL A 57 -0.22 -5.57 9.37
N LYS A 58 -0.37 -6.62 10.19
CA LYS A 58 0.38 -7.89 10.01
C LYS A 58 0.12 -8.49 8.63
N VAL A 59 -1.15 -8.57 8.24
CA VAL A 59 -1.57 -9.03 6.89
C VAL A 59 -0.88 -8.16 5.83
N PHE A 60 -0.99 -6.84 5.93
CA PHE A 60 -0.38 -5.91 4.98
C PHE A 60 1.13 -6.12 4.83
N ILE A 61 1.88 -6.21 5.94
CA ILE A 61 3.33 -6.45 5.91
C ILE A 61 3.66 -7.79 5.26
N GLY A 62 2.86 -8.84 5.49
CA GLY A 62 2.99 -10.11 4.77
C GLY A 62 2.85 -9.95 3.26
N HIS A 63 1.86 -9.19 2.80
CA HIS A 63 1.69 -8.89 1.38
C HIS A 63 2.83 -8.04 0.79
N VAL A 64 3.38 -7.10 1.56
CA VAL A 64 4.55 -6.31 1.16
C VAL A 64 5.78 -7.21 1.02
N LEU A 65 6.04 -8.08 2.01
CA LEU A 65 7.14 -9.05 1.95
C LEU A 65 6.99 -10.00 0.76
N TYR A 66 5.76 -10.43 0.43
CA TYR A 66 5.54 -11.24 -0.76
C TYR A 66 5.92 -10.52 -2.05
N LEU A 67 5.79 -9.20 -2.11
CA LEU A 67 6.03 -8.40 -3.32
C LEU A 67 7.46 -7.88 -3.42
N SER A 68 8.25 -7.89 -2.34
CA SER A 68 9.53 -7.20 -2.27
C SER A 68 10.56 -7.72 -3.28
N ASP A 69 10.48 -8.99 -3.67
CA ASP A 69 11.34 -9.64 -4.66
C ASP A 69 10.71 -9.75 -6.06
N LYS A 70 9.49 -9.21 -6.26
CA LYS A 70 8.70 -9.40 -7.49
C LYS A 70 8.46 -8.13 -8.27
N CYS A 71 8.73 -6.95 -7.71
CA CYS A 71 8.44 -5.67 -8.35
C CYS A 71 9.58 -4.66 -8.19
N ASP A 72 9.64 -3.69 -9.11
CA ASP A 72 10.63 -2.62 -9.08
C ASP A 72 10.23 -1.50 -8.11
N LYS A 73 8.93 -1.32 -7.89
CA LYS A 73 8.36 -0.30 -7.01
C LYS A 73 7.10 -0.82 -6.32
N LEU A 74 6.81 -0.32 -5.11
CA LEU A 74 5.60 -0.67 -4.35
C LEU A 74 4.68 0.53 -4.22
N LEU A 75 3.40 0.38 -4.58
CA LEU A 75 2.40 1.40 -4.31
C LEU A 75 1.81 1.21 -2.91
N ILE A 76 2.09 2.16 -2.01
CA ILE A 76 1.51 2.17 -0.66
C ILE A 76 0.96 3.59 -0.39
N PRO A 77 -0.36 3.80 -0.57
CA PRO A 77 -0.95 5.11 -0.37
C PRO A 77 -1.08 5.46 1.12
N VAL A 78 -0.76 6.71 1.48
CA VAL A 78 -1.00 7.27 2.80
C VAL A 78 -2.42 7.82 2.83
N VAL A 79 -3.38 6.98 3.23
CA VAL A 79 -4.79 7.39 3.28
C VAL A 79 -5.10 8.01 4.63
N ARG A 80 -5.04 9.34 4.70
CA ARG A 80 -5.39 10.12 5.89
C ARG A 80 -6.87 10.14 6.16
N SER A 81 -7.65 10.48 5.15
CA SER A 81 -9.08 10.69 5.28
C SER A 81 -9.81 10.27 4.01
N THR A 82 -10.91 9.52 4.18
CA THR A 82 -11.74 9.03 3.08
C THR A 82 -13.03 9.85 2.89
N SER A 83 -13.40 10.65 3.88
CA SER A 83 -14.52 11.60 3.84
C SER A 83 -14.30 12.70 4.89
N GLU A 84 -15.03 13.81 4.78
CA GLU A 84 -14.91 14.91 5.75
C GLU A 84 -15.04 14.41 7.20
N LYS A 85 -14.09 14.81 8.04
CA LYS A 85 -14.00 14.45 9.47
C LYS A 85 -13.88 12.95 9.77
N VAL A 86 -13.60 12.10 8.78
CA VAL A 86 -13.34 10.67 8.96
C VAL A 86 -11.88 10.39 8.67
N TYR A 87 -11.13 10.01 9.72
CA TYR A 87 -9.69 9.79 9.66
C TYR A 87 -9.33 8.33 9.92
N ASN A 88 -8.30 7.85 9.22
CA ASN A 88 -7.72 6.54 9.51
C ASN A 88 -6.81 6.60 10.74
N CYS A 89 -6.56 5.44 11.34
CA CYS A 89 -5.70 5.34 12.51
C CYS A 89 -4.23 5.66 12.19
N SER A 90 -3.47 6.06 13.19
CA SER A 90 -2.04 6.40 13.05
C SER A 90 -1.21 5.28 12.42
N ARG A 91 -1.52 4.02 12.74
CA ARG A 91 -0.86 2.84 12.13
C ARG A 91 -1.11 2.73 10.63
N PHE A 92 -2.27 3.16 10.15
CA PHE A 92 -2.59 3.17 8.72
C PHE A 92 -1.77 4.24 7.99
N LEU A 93 -1.58 5.40 8.61
CA LEU A 93 -0.79 6.48 8.02
C LEU A 93 0.69 6.11 7.92
N ALA A 94 1.19 5.37 8.92
CA ALA A 94 2.58 4.94 9.00
C ALA A 94 2.90 3.68 8.16
N LEU A 95 1.98 3.18 7.31
CA LEU A 95 2.21 1.94 6.57
C LEU A 95 3.45 1.98 5.66
N PRO A 96 3.73 3.06 4.89
CA PRO A 96 4.95 3.13 4.10
C PRO A 96 6.23 3.12 4.95
N ASP A 97 6.24 3.89 6.04
CA ASP A 97 7.37 3.97 6.97
C ASP A 97 7.61 2.63 7.66
N LEU A 98 6.54 1.98 8.11
CA LEU A 98 6.62 0.67 8.73
C LEU A 98 7.17 -0.37 7.75
N ALA A 99 6.67 -0.38 6.50
CA ALA A 99 7.16 -1.28 5.46
C ALA A 99 8.68 -1.10 5.22
N ARG A 100 9.17 0.15 5.13
CA ARG A 100 10.61 0.44 5.05
C ARG A 100 11.40 -0.09 6.23
N ALA A 101 10.85 0.06 7.43
CA ALA A 101 11.56 -0.30 8.65
C ALA A 101 11.67 -1.83 8.83
N VAL A 102 10.66 -2.59 8.42
CA VAL A 102 10.55 -4.01 8.81
C VAL A 102 10.69 -5.01 7.67
N VAL A 103 10.54 -4.58 6.41
CA VAL A 103 10.64 -5.50 5.25
C VAL A 103 12.05 -5.42 4.65
N PRO A 104 12.86 -6.50 4.72
CA PRO A 104 14.19 -6.51 4.14
C PRO A 104 14.15 -6.33 2.62
N GLY A 105 15.01 -5.45 2.10
CA GLY A 105 15.12 -5.22 0.66
C GLY A 105 13.85 -4.69 0.02
N VAL A 106 13.01 -3.94 0.76
CA VAL A 106 11.79 -3.37 0.20
C VAL A 106 12.11 -2.47 -1.00
N PRO A 107 11.43 -2.66 -2.16
CA PRO A 107 11.57 -1.76 -3.30
C PRO A 107 11.18 -0.32 -2.96
N PRO A 108 11.64 0.67 -3.75
CA PRO A 108 11.18 2.05 -3.63
C PRO A 108 9.65 2.15 -3.56
N ILE A 109 9.15 2.83 -2.54
CA ILE A 109 7.72 2.98 -2.30
C ILE A 109 7.21 4.24 -3.01
N LEU A 110 6.19 4.06 -3.85
CA LEU A 110 5.37 5.12 -4.41
C LEU A 110 4.34 5.52 -3.36
N GLU A 111 4.65 6.57 -2.62
CA GLU A 111 3.76 7.15 -1.63
C GLU A 111 2.88 8.21 -2.25
N ILE A 112 1.57 8.04 -2.10
CA ILE A 112 0.59 9.02 -2.56
C ILE A 112 -0.32 9.34 -1.37
N GLU A 113 -0.40 10.62 -1.01
CA GLU A 113 -1.27 11.07 0.08
C GLU A 113 -2.72 11.17 -0.41
N PHE A 114 -3.62 10.51 0.31
CA PHE A 114 -5.07 10.63 0.15
C PHE A 114 -5.66 11.31 1.37
N ASP A 115 -5.96 12.59 1.22
CA ASP A 115 -6.66 13.37 2.24
C ASP A 115 -7.90 14.06 1.64
N TYR A 116 -9.05 13.41 1.74
CA TYR A 116 -10.31 13.97 1.26
C TYR A 116 -10.81 15.11 2.16
N SER A 117 -10.37 15.20 3.42
CA SER A 117 -10.79 16.26 4.35
C SER A 117 -10.36 17.66 3.90
N ARG A 118 -9.32 17.75 3.06
CA ARG A 118 -8.84 19.00 2.44
C ARG A 118 -9.57 19.37 1.15
N GLY A 119 -10.61 18.61 0.79
CA GLY A 119 -11.43 18.82 -0.40
C GLY A 119 -10.84 18.24 -1.68
N LYS A 120 -11.70 18.06 -2.69
CA LYS A 120 -11.37 17.39 -3.96
C LYS A 120 -10.17 18.03 -4.70
N ARG A 121 -10.03 19.36 -4.63
CA ARG A 121 -8.93 20.10 -5.30
C ARG A 121 -7.54 19.77 -4.72
N TYR A 122 -7.45 19.43 -3.43
CA TYR A 122 -6.19 18.99 -2.82
C TYR A 122 -5.83 17.59 -3.30
N LEU A 123 -6.79 16.67 -3.27
CA LEU A 123 -6.62 15.29 -3.72
C LEU A 123 -6.14 15.21 -5.17
N TYR A 124 -6.76 15.95 -6.09
CA TYR A 124 -6.33 15.94 -7.49
C TYR A 124 -4.90 16.45 -7.70
N ARG A 125 -4.44 17.43 -6.90
CA ARG A 125 -3.05 17.87 -6.96
C ARG A 125 -2.09 16.74 -6.60
N GLN A 126 -2.34 16.00 -5.52
CA GLN A 126 -1.47 14.89 -5.10
C GLN A 126 -1.36 13.74 -6.11
N ILE A 127 -2.34 13.59 -7.00
CA ILE A 127 -2.36 12.50 -8.01
C ILE A 127 -1.72 12.95 -9.33
N TYR A 128 -1.86 14.23 -9.72
CA TYR A 128 -1.50 14.72 -11.05
C TYR A 128 -0.29 15.68 -11.09
N SER A 129 0.23 16.13 -9.94
CA SER A 129 1.44 16.97 -9.88
C SER A 129 2.71 16.14 -9.86
#